data_AF-A0A960I4E6-F1
#
_entry.id   AF-A0A960I4E6-F1
#
_cell.length_a   1.000
_cell.length_b   1.000
_cell.length_c   1.000
_cell.angle_alpha   90.00
_cell.angle_beta   90.00
_cell.angle_gamma   90.00
#
_symmetry.space_group_name_H-M   'P 1'
#
loop_
_entity.id
_entity.type
_entity.pdbx_description
1 polymer ?
#
loop_
_entity_poly.entity_id
_entity_poly.type
_entity_poly.pdbx_seq_one_letter_code
_entity_poly.pdbx_strand_id
1 'polypeptide(L)'
;EFSGAGAAVGALHLLQPEVRRVHVEGVAEAWTLNGPPALCVLFARLGLFGPPFDLVVSGINPGANVGRSVYHSGTIGAVLTGRLGGISGVAVSQAVAGFGVEGQGWDEMVKGQIWDTAADVASSVVGGLIADPPADAVALNVNVPNLPL
;
A
#
# COMPACT_ATOMS: atom_id res chain seq x y z
N GLU A 1 -0.54 -12.98 -1.23
CA GLU A 1 -1.64 -12.24 -0.58
C GLU A 1 -1.27 -12.12 0.89
N PHE A 2 -1.39 -10.93 1.49
CA PHE A 2 -0.91 -10.61 2.85
C PHE A 2 -1.93 -9.73 3.61
N SER A 3 -3.23 -9.79 3.28
CA SER A 3 -4.25 -9.13 4.09
C SER A 3 -4.25 -9.73 5.49
N GLY A 4 -4.39 -8.89 6.52
CA GLY A 4 -4.29 -9.33 7.90
C GLY A 4 -2.87 -9.24 8.49
N ALA A 5 -1.83 -9.01 7.68
CA ALA A 5 -0.45 -8.97 8.16
C ALA A 5 -0.14 -7.75 9.04
N GLY A 6 -0.94 -6.68 8.98
CA GLY A 6 -0.63 -5.42 9.66
C GLY A 6 0.79 -4.94 9.34
N ALA A 7 1.54 -4.53 10.37
CA ALA A 7 2.95 -4.12 10.26
C ALA A 7 3.96 -5.27 10.46
N ALA A 8 3.55 -6.53 10.34
CA ALA A 8 4.47 -7.66 10.48
C ALA A 8 5.51 -7.65 9.36
N VAL A 9 6.78 -7.95 9.70
CA VAL A 9 7.89 -8.11 8.74
C VAL A 9 8.16 -9.57 8.36
N GLY A 10 7.28 -10.48 8.80
CA GLY A 10 7.42 -11.92 8.60
C GLY A 10 8.32 -12.61 9.63
N ALA A 11 8.39 -13.94 9.57
CA ALA A 11 9.29 -14.75 10.39
C ALA A 11 10.75 -14.67 9.90
N LEU A 12 11.43 -13.56 10.19
CA LEU A 12 12.79 -13.26 9.68
C LEU A 12 13.84 -14.35 9.93
N HIS A 13 13.66 -15.17 10.97
CA HIS A 13 14.58 -16.28 11.31
C HIS A 13 14.34 -17.56 10.48
N LEU A 14 13.21 -17.65 9.77
CA LEU A 14 12.86 -18.80 8.92
C LEU A 14 12.76 -18.42 7.45
N LEU A 15 12.49 -17.14 7.17
CA LEU A 15 12.37 -16.63 5.82
C LEU A 15 13.75 -16.36 5.23
N GLN A 16 13.96 -16.85 4.00
CA GLN A 16 14.95 -16.30 3.08
C GLN A 16 14.17 -15.51 2.03
N PRO A 17 14.02 -14.19 2.20
CA PRO A 17 13.20 -13.42 1.29
C PRO A 17 13.84 -13.39 -0.09
N GLU A 18 13.07 -13.82 -1.07
CA GLU A 18 13.42 -13.78 -2.47
C GLU A 18 13.04 -12.42 -3.05
N VAL A 19 14.00 -11.80 -3.71
CA VAL A 19 13.86 -10.49 -4.33
C VAL A 19 14.20 -10.62 -5.81
N ARG A 20 13.30 -10.14 -6.67
CA ARG A 20 13.51 -10.15 -8.11
C ARG A 20 13.18 -8.80 -8.71
N ARG A 21 14.04 -8.32 -9.62
CA ARG A 21 13.70 -7.18 -10.47
C ARG A 21 12.69 -7.64 -11.52
N VAL A 22 11.66 -6.84 -11.76
CA VAL A 22 10.63 -7.11 -12.76
C VAL A 22 10.38 -5.86 -13.61
N HIS A 23 9.70 -6.03 -14.74
CA HIS A 23 9.27 -4.92 -15.58
C HIS A 23 7.77 -4.70 -15.38
N VAL A 24 7.38 -3.44 -15.20
CA VAL A 24 5.99 -2.98 -15.19
C VAL A 24 5.92 -1.79 -16.14
N GLU A 25 4.99 -1.81 -17.07
CA GLU A 25 4.83 -0.74 -18.06
C GLU A 25 4.58 0.61 -17.34
N GLY A 26 5.28 1.65 -17.79
CA GLY A 26 5.18 2.99 -17.18
C GLY A 26 5.90 3.15 -15.83
N VAL A 27 6.55 2.12 -15.30
CA VAL A 27 7.31 2.18 -14.03
C VAL A 27 8.81 2.05 -14.31
N ALA A 28 9.59 3.01 -13.83
CA ALA A 28 11.04 3.04 -14.06
C ALA A 28 11.78 1.84 -13.44
N GLU A 29 11.45 1.51 -12.20
CA GLU A 29 12.04 0.38 -11.46
C GLU A 29 10.98 -0.35 -10.65
N ALA A 30 10.91 -1.68 -10.81
CA ALA A 30 9.98 -2.52 -10.08
C ALA A 30 10.67 -3.77 -9.55
N TRP A 31 10.25 -4.18 -8.35
CA TRP A 31 10.78 -5.33 -7.64
C TRP A 31 9.64 -6.16 -7.06
N THR A 32 9.81 -7.47 -7.01
CA THR A 32 8.97 -8.37 -6.22
C THR A 32 9.75 -8.88 -5.01
N LEU A 33 9.03 -9.02 -3.89
CA LEU A 33 9.53 -9.57 -2.65
C LEU A 33 8.50 -10.58 -2.13
N ASN A 34 8.92 -11.78 -1.77
CA ASN A 34 8.03 -12.81 -1.18
C ASN A 34 7.81 -12.59 0.33
N GLY A 35 7.39 -11.39 0.73
CA GLY A 35 7.17 -11.04 2.13
C GLY A 35 6.07 -10.01 2.35
N PRO A 36 5.69 -9.75 3.61
CA PRO A 36 4.63 -8.79 3.92
C PRO A 36 4.98 -7.36 3.47
N PRO A 37 3.99 -6.48 3.25
CA PRO A 37 4.23 -5.12 2.75
C PRO A 37 5.18 -4.28 3.61
N ALA A 38 5.15 -4.44 4.94
CA ALA A 38 6.09 -3.78 5.84
C ALA A 38 7.56 -4.17 5.57
N LEU A 39 7.81 -5.43 5.18
CA LEU A 39 9.15 -5.89 4.82
C LEU A 39 9.67 -5.21 3.55
N CYS A 40 8.81 -4.95 2.55
CA CYS A 40 9.18 -4.20 1.35
C CYS A 40 9.75 -2.82 1.70
N VAL A 41 9.03 -2.08 2.57
CA VAL A 41 9.46 -0.74 3.00
C VAL A 41 10.72 -0.82 3.85
N LEU A 42 10.82 -1.79 4.76
CA LEU A 42 12.02 -2.00 5.56
C LEU A 42 13.26 -2.25 4.68
N PHE A 43 13.14 -3.13 3.68
CA PHE A 43 14.24 -3.45 2.77
C PHE A 43 14.62 -2.27 1.88
N ALA A 44 13.64 -1.49 1.42
CA ALA A 44 13.91 -0.23 0.74
C ALA A 44 14.75 0.71 1.62
N ARG A 45 14.40 0.85 2.92
CA ARG A 45 15.14 1.70 3.86
C ARG A 45 16.55 1.21 4.14
N LEU A 46 16.77 -0.09 4.05
CA LEU A 46 18.09 -0.70 4.17
C LEU A 46 18.92 -0.59 2.88
N GLY A 47 18.39 0.07 1.83
CA GLY A 47 19.09 0.36 0.58
C GLY A 47 19.03 -0.76 -0.45
N LEU A 48 18.15 -1.76 -0.28
CA LEU A 48 18.12 -2.92 -1.18
C LEU A 48 17.71 -2.57 -2.62
N PHE A 49 16.84 -1.56 -2.78
CA PHE A 49 16.21 -1.24 -4.06
C PHE A 49 16.75 0.03 -4.73
N GLY A 50 17.87 0.58 -4.25
CA GLY A 50 18.53 1.74 -4.86
C GLY A 50 18.61 2.96 -3.92
N PRO A 51 18.47 4.19 -4.46
CA PRO A 51 18.67 5.42 -3.68
C PRO A 51 17.65 5.56 -2.54
N PRO A 52 17.93 6.43 -1.55
CA PRO A 52 16.96 6.72 -0.50
C PRO A 52 15.67 7.29 -1.10
N PHE A 53 14.56 7.05 -0.41
CA PHE A 53 13.23 7.56 -0.73
C PHE A 53 12.71 8.44 0.42
N ASP A 54 11.76 9.31 0.12
CA ASP A 54 11.21 10.33 1.03
C ASP A 54 9.70 10.21 1.26
N LEU A 55 9.03 9.28 0.55
CA LEU A 55 7.60 9.03 0.69
C LEU A 55 7.27 7.55 0.46
N VAL A 56 6.33 7.01 1.23
CA VAL A 56 5.71 5.70 0.97
C VAL A 56 4.29 5.87 0.46
N VAL A 57 3.97 5.32 -0.72
CA VAL A 57 2.59 5.17 -1.18
C VAL A 57 2.27 3.68 -1.26
N SER A 58 1.23 3.24 -0.54
CA SER A 58 0.82 1.83 -0.52
C SER A 58 -0.63 1.70 -0.98
N GLY A 59 -0.86 0.97 -2.06
CA GLY A 59 -2.19 0.83 -2.67
C GLY A 59 -2.10 0.50 -4.16
N ILE A 60 -3.21 0.52 -4.89
CA ILE A 60 -4.58 0.76 -4.40
C ILE A 60 -5.17 -0.58 -3.92
N ASN A 61 -5.56 -0.66 -2.65
CA ASN A 61 -6.12 -1.88 -2.10
C ASN A 61 -7.60 -2.07 -2.49
N PRO A 62 -8.01 -3.23 -3.06
CA PRO A 62 -9.42 -3.59 -3.19
C PRO A 62 -10.01 -3.86 -1.80
N GLY A 63 -10.84 -2.95 -1.32
CA GLY A 63 -11.47 -3.02 0.00
C GLY A 63 -11.04 -1.89 0.92
N ALA A 64 -12.02 -1.33 1.61
CA ALA A 64 -11.82 -0.22 2.55
C ALA A 64 -11.12 -0.69 3.84
N ASN A 65 -10.15 0.11 4.30
CA ASN A 65 -9.51 -0.03 5.60
C ASN A 65 -10.04 1.04 6.55
N VAL A 66 -11.15 0.74 7.23
CA VAL A 66 -11.89 1.67 8.10
C VAL A 66 -12.14 1.09 9.50
N GLY A 67 -12.25 1.96 10.49
CA GLY A 67 -12.50 1.54 11.86
C GLY A 67 -11.37 0.68 12.43
N ARG A 68 -11.69 -0.47 13.01
CA ARG A 68 -10.70 -1.35 13.67
C ARG A 68 -9.94 -2.26 12.71
N SER A 69 -10.39 -2.44 11.47
CA SER A 69 -9.68 -3.28 10.51
C SER A 69 -8.31 -2.72 10.13
N VAL A 70 -8.09 -1.42 10.34
CA VAL A 70 -6.84 -0.71 10.05
C VAL A 70 -5.62 -1.35 10.70
N TYR A 71 -5.76 -1.93 11.90
CA TYR A 71 -4.66 -2.57 12.63
C TYR A 71 -4.12 -3.83 11.95
N HIS A 72 -4.94 -4.45 11.10
CA HIS A 72 -4.62 -5.70 10.42
C HIS A 72 -4.26 -5.47 8.94
N SER A 73 -4.35 -4.24 8.44
CA SER A 73 -4.10 -3.92 7.04
C SER A 73 -2.61 -3.93 6.72
N GLY A 74 -2.20 -4.75 5.75
CA GLY A 74 -0.84 -4.71 5.19
C GLY A 74 -0.55 -3.40 4.46
N THR A 75 -1.54 -2.82 3.77
CA THR A 75 -1.44 -1.52 3.09
C THR A 75 -1.06 -0.40 4.07
N ILE A 76 -1.74 -0.38 5.22
CA ILE A 76 -1.42 0.58 6.30
C ILE A 76 -0.10 0.20 6.98
N GLY A 77 0.18 -1.09 7.17
CA GLY A 77 1.42 -1.58 7.77
C GLY A 77 2.67 -1.13 7.03
N ALA A 78 2.64 -1.08 5.69
CA ALA A 78 3.73 -0.53 4.88
C ALA A 78 4.01 0.94 5.23
N VAL A 79 2.97 1.77 5.24
CA VAL A 79 3.08 3.20 5.55
C VAL A 79 3.52 3.44 6.99
N LEU A 80 2.98 2.68 7.95
CA LEU A 80 3.40 2.75 9.35
C LEU A 80 4.89 2.39 9.51
N THR A 81 5.40 1.44 8.73
CA THR A 81 6.81 1.07 8.73
C THR A 81 7.70 2.20 8.21
N GLY A 82 7.25 2.93 7.18
CA GLY A 82 7.91 4.15 6.70
C GLY A 82 7.94 5.22 7.79
N ARG A 83 6.79 5.46 8.44
CA ARG A 83 6.63 6.47 9.49
C ARG A 83 7.51 6.21 10.71
N LEU A 84 7.64 4.95 11.14
CA LEU A 84 8.59 4.55 12.19
C LEU A 84 10.05 4.92 11.83
N GLY A 85 10.33 5.09 10.54
CA GLY A 85 11.59 5.56 10.00
C GLY A 85 11.72 7.06 9.77
N GLY A 86 10.74 7.86 10.18
CA GLY A 86 10.70 9.29 9.90
C GLY A 86 10.26 9.64 8.47
N ILE A 87 9.68 8.70 7.72
CA ILE A 87 9.22 8.90 6.34
C ILE A 87 7.69 8.92 6.31
N SER A 88 7.11 10.00 5.79
CA SER A 88 5.65 10.09 5.63
C SER A 88 5.13 9.07 4.61
N GLY A 89 3.84 8.76 4.67
CA GLY A 89 3.23 7.96 3.62
C GLY A 89 1.70 7.98 3.58
N VAL A 90 1.19 7.45 2.48
CA VAL A 90 -0.23 7.42 2.13
C VAL A 90 -0.64 5.99 1.80
N ALA A 91 -1.58 5.45 2.58
CA ALA A 91 -2.24 4.18 2.30
C ALA A 91 -3.55 4.47 1.55
N VAL A 92 -3.74 3.83 0.40
CA VAL A 92 -4.89 4.06 -0.48
C VAL A 92 -5.68 2.77 -0.64
N SER A 93 -6.96 2.85 -0.31
CA SER A 93 -7.95 1.78 -0.45
C SER A 93 -9.14 2.28 -1.25
N GLN A 94 -9.72 1.42 -2.09
CA GLN A 94 -11.02 1.70 -2.72
C GLN A 94 -12.09 0.79 -2.13
N ALA A 95 -13.25 1.36 -1.81
CA ALA A 95 -14.42 0.58 -1.41
C ALA A 95 -14.78 -0.42 -2.52
N VAL A 96 -15.37 -1.54 -2.12
CA VAL A 96 -15.86 -2.58 -3.03
C VAL A 96 -17.37 -2.69 -2.90
N ALA A 97 -18.07 -2.90 -4.01
CA ALA A 97 -19.51 -3.11 -4.01
C ALA A 97 -19.82 -4.61 -4.23
N GLY A 98 -20.74 -5.16 -3.46
CA GLY A 98 -21.15 -6.56 -3.55
C GLY A 98 -20.27 -7.50 -2.72
N PHE A 99 -20.73 -7.85 -1.51
CA PHE A 99 -20.21 -9.04 -0.84
C PHE A 99 -20.80 -10.25 -1.56
N GLY A 100 -20.02 -10.87 -2.44
CA GLY A 100 -20.38 -12.17 -3.00
C GLY A 100 -20.57 -13.17 -1.86
N VAL A 101 -21.71 -13.85 -1.85
CA VAL A 101 -21.92 -15.07 -1.07
C VAL A 101 -20.76 -16.03 -1.40
N GLU A 102 -20.22 -16.70 -0.39
CA GLU A 102 -19.02 -17.56 -0.46
C GLU A 102 -18.79 -18.21 -1.83
N GLY A 103 -17.65 -17.86 -2.45
CA GLY A 103 -17.10 -18.62 -3.58
C GLY A 103 -17.15 -17.97 -4.98
N GLN A 104 -17.75 -16.79 -5.19
CA GLN A 104 -17.81 -16.17 -6.54
C GLN A 104 -17.46 -14.66 -6.63
N GLY A 105 -16.79 -14.06 -5.64
CA GLY A 105 -16.74 -12.59 -5.55
C GLY A 105 -15.47 -11.86 -6.04
N TRP A 106 -14.27 -12.42 -5.88
CA TRP A 106 -13.05 -11.59 -5.89
C TRP A 106 -12.68 -11.05 -7.28
N ASP A 107 -12.65 -11.91 -8.29
CA ASP A 107 -12.25 -11.51 -9.66
C ASP A 107 -13.29 -10.58 -10.30
N GLU A 108 -14.57 -10.80 -10.04
CA GLU A 108 -15.65 -9.92 -10.52
C GLU A 108 -15.67 -8.59 -9.77
N MET A 109 -15.44 -8.61 -8.46
CA MET A 109 -15.32 -7.41 -7.64
C MET A 109 -14.18 -6.51 -8.14
N VAL A 110 -12.99 -7.07 -8.39
CA VAL A 110 -11.84 -6.33 -8.90
C VAL A 110 -12.09 -5.75 -10.30
N LYS A 111 -12.82 -6.47 -11.16
CA LYS A 111 -13.22 -5.96 -12.49
C LYS A 111 -14.18 -4.78 -12.41
N GLY A 112 -15.01 -4.71 -11.38
CA GLY A 112 -15.98 -3.62 -11.18
C GLY A 112 -15.39 -2.36 -10.56
N GLN A 113 -14.10 -2.34 -10.22
CA GLN A 113 -13.46 -1.19 -9.60
C GLN A 113 -13.12 -0.09 -10.61
N ILE A 114 -13.35 1.15 -10.21
CA ILE A 114 -13.01 2.35 -10.97
C ILE A 114 -11.66 2.85 -10.46
N TRP A 115 -10.59 2.15 -10.84
CA TRP A 115 -9.24 2.39 -10.34
C TRP A 115 -8.72 3.80 -10.61
N ASP A 116 -9.10 4.38 -11.76
CA ASP A 116 -8.69 5.72 -12.16
C ASP A 116 -9.14 6.78 -11.14
N THR A 117 -10.39 6.72 -10.65
CA THR A 117 -10.86 7.62 -9.58
C THR A 117 -9.98 7.51 -8.33
N ALA A 118 -9.64 6.29 -7.91
CA ALA A 118 -8.82 6.09 -6.72
C ALA A 118 -7.36 6.55 -6.94
N ALA A 119 -6.84 6.41 -8.15
CA ALA A 119 -5.53 6.92 -8.54
C ALA A 119 -5.48 8.46 -8.57
N ASP A 120 -6.52 9.10 -9.10
CA ASP A 120 -6.62 10.57 -9.16
C ASP A 120 -6.73 11.20 -7.77
N VAL A 121 -7.54 10.59 -6.88
CA VAL A 121 -7.61 11.00 -5.48
C VAL A 121 -6.27 10.80 -4.78
N ALA A 122 -5.61 9.65 -4.99
CA ALA A 122 -4.29 9.38 -4.44
C ALA A 122 -3.26 10.41 -4.90
N SER A 123 -3.22 10.71 -6.20
CA SER A 123 -2.35 11.72 -6.80
C SER A 123 -2.56 13.10 -6.17
N SER A 124 -3.82 13.50 -5.97
CA SER A 124 -4.17 14.77 -5.33
C SER A 124 -3.69 14.84 -3.88
N VAL A 125 -3.89 13.78 -3.09
CA VAL A 125 -3.46 13.71 -1.69
C VAL A 125 -1.93 13.70 -1.58
N VAL A 126 -1.26 12.90 -2.41
CA VAL A 126 0.20 12.82 -2.46
C VAL A 126 0.80 14.15 -2.89
N GLY A 127 0.24 14.79 -3.92
CA GLY A 127 0.65 16.11 -4.38
C GLY A 127 0.54 17.17 -3.28
N GLY A 128 -0.55 17.16 -2.50
CA GLY A 128 -0.70 18.04 -1.33
C GLY A 128 0.36 17.80 -0.26
N LEU A 129 0.65 16.53 0.06
CA LEU A 129 1.66 16.17 1.05
C LEU A 129 3.08 16.56 0.64
N ILE A 130 3.39 16.49 -0.67
CA ILE A 130 4.66 16.93 -1.23
C ILE A 130 4.77 18.47 -1.23
N ALA A 131 3.68 19.16 -1.57
CA ALA A 131 3.66 20.62 -1.67
C ALA A 131 3.76 21.31 -0.29
N ASP A 132 3.16 20.72 0.75
CA ASP A 132 3.19 21.23 2.12
C ASP A 132 3.51 20.08 3.10
N PRO A 133 4.80 19.69 3.22
CA PRO A 133 5.18 18.56 4.05
C PRO A 133 5.04 18.90 5.54
N PRO A 134 4.45 18.00 6.35
CA PRO A 134 4.32 18.21 7.79
C PRO A 134 5.68 18.20 8.49
N ALA A 135 5.76 18.90 9.62
CA ALA A 135 6.98 18.96 10.43
C ALA A 135 7.42 17.57 10.94
N ASP A 136 6.45 16.70 11.26
CA ASP A 136 6.67 15.33 11.69
C ASP A 136 6.13 14.35 10.64
N ALA A 137 6.76 13.18 10.54
CA ALA A 137 6.29 12.14 9.62
C ALA A 137 4.87 11.66 9.96
N VAL A 138 4.01 11.61 8.95
CA VAL A 138 2.60 11.22 9.08
C VAL A 138 2.27 9.96 8.28
N ALA A 139 1.23 9.27 8.72
CA ALA A 139 0.63 8.15 7.99
C ALA A 139 -0.82 8.53 7.66
N LEU A 140 -1.11 8.76 6.38
CA LEU A 140 -2.46 9.07 5.90
C LEU A 140 -3.15 7.80 5.42
N ASN A 141 -4.40 7.59 5.85
CA ASN A 141 -5.24 6.48 5.41
C ASN A 141 -6.41 7.02 4.58
N VAL A 142 -6.39 6.77 3.28
CA VAL A 142 -7.35 7.28 2.31
C VAL A 142 -8.24 6.15 1.81
N ASN A 143 -9.55 6.33 1.95
CA ASN A 143 -10.55 5.37 1.47
C ASN A 143 -11.44 6.06 0.43
N VAL A 144 -11.42 5.54 -0.79
CA VAL A 144 -12.10 6.13 -1.94
C VAL A 144 -13.37 5.33 -2.27
N PRO A 145 -14.54 5.96 -2.46
CA PRO A 145 -15.72 5.27 -2.99
C PRO A 145 -15.46 4.65 -4.37
N ASN A 146 -16.17 3.58 -4.72
CA ASN A 146 -16.13 3.03 -6.07
C ASN A 146 -17.10 3.77 -7.01
N LEU A 147 -16.85 5.05 -7.23
CA LEU A 147 -17.66 5.94 -8.06
C LEU A 147 -16.76 6.78 -8.99
N PRO A 148 -17.27 7.26 -10.13
CA PRO A 148 -16.59 8.30 -10.92
C PRO A 148 -16.39 9.59 -10.12
N LEU A 149 -15.39 10.39 -10.50
CA LEU A 149 -15.17 11.75 -9.98
C LEU A 149 -16.26 12.74 -10.37
#